data_AF-A0A956BV97-F1
#
_entry.id   AF-A0A956BV97-F1
#
_cell.length_a   1.000
_cell.length_b   1.000
_cell.length_c   1.000
_cell.angle_alpha   90.00
_cell.angle_beta   90.00
_cell.angle_gamma   90.00
#
_symmetry.space_group_name_H-M   'P 1'
#
loop_
_entity.id
_entity.type
_entity.pdbx_description
1 polymer ?
#
loop_
_entity_poly.entity_id
_entity_poly.type
_entity_poly.pdbx_seq_one_letter_code
_entity_poly.pdbx_strand_id
1 'polypeptide(L)'
;MSVTALSLEVVCEDSGHVVTPMAPNMCITPAAPSPLPMPYPITGDSGSLDPGTEKVKVKGKRAMNFNCKVKKVDGNQPGSQKDITTMQTTGHAWALPVPAVTVHFEGGPVTVTNNPGFANSM
;
A
#
# COMPACT_ATOMS: atom_id res chain seq x y z
N MET A 1 -2.33 -6.67 -22.43
CA MET A 1 -1.12 -5.83 -22.59
C MET A 1 -0.93 -5.03 -21.32
N SER A 2 0.27 -5.02 -20.75
CA SER A 2 0.62 -4.18 -19.60
C SER A 2 0.74 -2.72 -20.06
N VAL A 3 0.30 -1.78 -19.22
CA VAL A 3 0.48 -0.34 -19.47
C VAL A 3 1.69 0.10 -18.67
N THR A 4 2.67 0.70 -19.34
CA THR A 4 3.94 1.07 -18.72
C THR A 4 4.12 2.58 -18.64
N ALA A 5 4.67 3.05 -17.52
CA ALA A 5 5.19 4.40 -17.35
C ALA A 5 6.66 4.30 -16.92
N LEU A 6 7.55 5.06 -17.56
CA LEU A 6 9.01 5.00 -17.32
C LEU A 6 9.59 3.57 -17.45
N SER A 7 9.07 2.79 -18.41
CA SER A 7 9.44 1.37 -18.62
C SER A 7 9.09 0.43 -17.46
N LEU A 8 8.27 0.87 -16.50
CA LEU A 8 7.74 0.09 -15.38
C LEU A 8 6.23 -0.08 -15.53
N GLU A 9 5.66 -1.18 -15.06
CA GLU A 9 4.21 -1.40 -15.17
C GLU A 9 3.46 -0.46 -14.21
N VAL A 10 2.37 0.13 -14.71
CA VAL A 10 1.47 0.97 -13.91
C VAL A 10 0.62 0.08 -13.01
N VAL A 11 0.52 0.45 -11.73
CA VAL A 11 -0.28 -0.27 -10.75
C VAL A 11 -1.77 -0.01 -10.99
N CYS A 12 -2.54 -1.08 -11.10
CA CYS A 12 -4.00 -1.06 -11.17
C CYS A 12 -4.61 -2.29 -10.49
N GLU A 13 -5.94 -2.31 -10.30
CA GLU A 13 -6.63 -3.45 -9.65
C GLU A 13 -6.45 -4.78 -10.39
N ASP A 14 -6.20 -4.77 -11.70
CA ASP A 14 -5.94 -5.99 -12.47
C ASP A 14 -4.47 -6.44 -12.44
N SER A 15 -3.56 -5.55 -12.04
CA SER A 15 -2.11 -5.79 -12.19
C SER A 15 -1.52 -6.76 -11.16
N GLY A 16 -2.25 -7.07 -10.08
CA GLY A 16 -1.79 -8.02 -9.05
C GLY A 16 -0.51 -7.61 -8.32
N HIS A 17 -0.21 -6.31 -8.24
CA HIS A 17 0.97 -5.84 -7.53
C HIS A 17 0.82 -6.06 -6.03
N VAL A 18 1.90 -6.50 -5.38
CA VAL A 18 1.93 -6.80 -3.94
C VAL A 18 2.72 -5.74 -3.21
N VAL A 19 2.15 -5.26 -2.10
CA VAL A 19 2.85 -4.42 -1.12
C VAL A 19 3.85 -5.30 -0.38
N THR A 20 5.13 -5.09 -0.66
CA THR A 20 6.22 -5.88 -0.06
C THR A 20 6.73 -5.21 1.22
N PRO A 21 6.80 -5.91 2.36
CA PRO A 21 7.24 -5.33 3.62
C PRO A 21 8.76 -5.11 3.60
N MET A 22 9.17 -3.85 3.47
CA MET A 22 10.57 -3.43 3.63
C MET A 22 10.92 -3.08 5.08
N ALA A 23 9.92 -2.71 5.87
CA ALA A 23 10.01 -2.50 7.31
C ALA A 23 8.78 -3.13 7.98
N PRO A 24 8.95 -3.83 9.13
CA PRO A 24 7.82 -4.38 9.86
C PRO A 24 7.07 -3.27 10.61
N ASN A 25 5.79 -3.49 10.83
CA ASN A 25 4.99 -2.71 11.76
C ASN A 25 5.26 -3.17 13.19
N MET A 26 5.40 -2.22 14.10
CA MET A 26 5.67 -2.51 15.51
C MET A 26 4.35 -2.51 16.25
N CYS A 27 3.85 -3.68 16.64
CA CYS A 27 2.58 -3.80 17.33
C CYS A 27 2.75 -4.22 18.78
N ILE A 28 1.92 -3.64 19.65
CA ILE A 28 1.90 -3.97 21.06
C ILE A 28 1.35 -5.39 21.21
N THR A 29 2.19 -6.30 21.66
CA THR A 29 1.86 -7.72 21.80
C THR A 29 1.87 -8.12 23.27
N PRO A 30 0.78 -8.74 23.78
CA PRO A 30 0.75 -9.21 25.15
C PRO A 30 1.52 -10.54 25.28
N ALA A 31 2.84 -10.46 25.33
CA ALA A 31 3.75 -11.57 25.61
C ALA A 31 4.59 -11.25 26.85
N ALA A 32 4.66 -12.16 27.82
CA ALA A 32 5.42 -11.92 29.06
C ALA A 32 6.92 -11.70 28.75
N PRO A 33 7.59 -10.68 29.33
CA PRO A 33 7.07 -9.62 30.21
C PRO A 33 6.35 -8.52 29.41
N SER A 34 5.01 -8.51 29.50
CA SER A 34 4.08 -7.81 28.60
C SER A 34 3.71 -6.41 29.10
N PRO A 35 3.36 -5.44 28.23
CA PRO A 35 3.36 -5.53 26.76
C PRO A 35 4.68 -5.08 26.12
N LEU A 36 5.08 -5.72 25.01
CA LEU A 36 6.28 -5.36 24.25
C LEU A 36 5.96 -4.99 22.79
N PRO A 37 6.73 -4.06 22.18
CA PRO A 37 6.63 -3.78 20.76
C PRO A 37 7.31 -4.91 19.97
N MET A 38 6.50 -5.65 19.19
CA MET A 38 6.98 -6.76 18.35
C MET A 38 6.82 -6.42 16.86
N PRO A 39 7.81 -6.79 16.01
CA PRO A 39 7.74 -6.54 14.58
C PRO A 39 6.83 -7.56 13.86
N TYR A 40 5.88 -7.07 13.06
CA TYR A 40 5.04 -7.86 12.17
C TYR A 40 5.20 -7.41 10.73
N PRO A 41 5.57 -8.30 9.78
CA PRO A 41 5.52 -7.99 8.37
C PRO A 41 4.07 -7.83 7.94
N ILE A 42 3.79 -6.83 7.11
CA ILE A 42 2.48 -6.60 6.53
C ILE A 42 2.54 -6.71 5.01
N THR A 43 1.49 -7.29 4.44
CA THR A 43 1.35 -7.51 3.01
C THR A 43 -0.05 -7.13 2.56
N GLY A 44 -0.18 -6.64 1.34
CA GLY A 44 -1.47 -6.39 0.70
C GLY A 44 -1.32 -6.42 -0.81
N ASP A 45 -2.42 -6.30 -1.53
CA ASP A 45 -2.43 -6.37 -3.00
C ASP A 45 -3.21 -5.21 -3.63
N SER A 46 -2.83 -4.86 -4.86
CA SER A 46 -3.47 -3.77 -5.59
C SER A 46 -4.89 -4.07 -6.06
N GLY A 47 -5.41 -5.29 -5.84
CA GLY A 47 -6.69 -5.78 -6.36
C GLY A 47 -7.91 -5.03 -5.84
N SER A 48 -7.77 -4.26 -4.76
CA SER A 48 -8.76 -3.30 -4.31
C SER A 48 -8.11 -1.99 -3.89
N LEU A 49 -8.54 -0.90 -4.54
CA LEU A 49 -8.08 0.45 -4.24
C LEU A 49 -9.17 1.27 -3.55
N ASP A 50 -8.80 1.97 -2.48
CA ASP A 50 -9.71 2.79 -1.66
C ASP A 50 -8.95 3.97 -1.01
N PRO A 51 -8.93 5.16 -1.64
CA PRO A 51 -9.52 5.49 -2.93
C PRO A 51 -8.67 4.95 -4.11
N GLY A 52 -9.30 4.81 -5.27
CA GLY A 52 -8.67 4.53 -6.56
C GLY A 52 -9.02 5.63 -7.58
N THR A 53 -8.37 5.66 -8.74
CA THR A 53 -8.71 6.66 -9.78
C THR A 53 -10.18 6.50 -10.25
N GLU A 54 -10.84 7.63 -10.55
CA GLU A 54 -12.26 7.63 -10.90
C GLU A 54 -12.50 7.60 -12.42
N LYS A 55 -11.83 8.50 -13.14
CA LYS A 55 -11.90 8.72 -14.59
C LYS A 55 -10.87 7.88 -15.34
N VAL A 56 -9.63 7.84 -14.85
CA VAL A 56 -8.55 7.11 -15.51
C VAL A 56 -8.66 5.63 -15.17
N LYS A 57 -8.70 4.77 -16.19
CA LYS A 57 -8.76 3.32 -16.03
C LYS A 57 -7.67 2.64 -16.85
N VAL A 58 -6.96 1.71 -16.23
CA VAL A 58 -5.99 0.84 -16.89
C VAL A 58 -6.63 -0.53 -16.99
N LYS A 59 -6.74 -1.07 -18.20
CA LYS A 59 -7.45 -2.34 -18.48
C LYS A 59 -8.91 -2.35 -17.97
N GLY A 60 -9.58 -1.20 -18.01
CA GLY A 60 -10.98 -1.06 -17.55
C GLY A 60 -11.16 -1.06 -16.02
N LYS A 61 -10.07 -1.13 -15.25
CA LYS A 61 -10.04 -1.10 -13.79
C LYS A 61 -9.41 0.18 -13.26
N ARG A 62 -9.63 0.48 -11.98
CA ARG A 62 -9.05 1.66 -11.34
C ARG A 62 -7.53 1.51 -11.29
N ALA A 63 -6.83 2.59 -11.61
CA ALA A 63 -5.39 2.68 -11.50
C ALA A 63 -5.02 3.33 -10.16
N MET A 64 -3.74 3.28 -9.81
CA MET A 64 -3.21 3.89 -8.60
C MET A 64 -2.35 5.11 -8.97
N ASN A 65 -2.70 6.26 -8.40
CA ASN A 65 -1.85 7.45 -8.35
C ASN A 65 -1.47 7.74 -6.89
N PHE A 66 -0.68 8.78 -6.66
CA PHE A 66 -0.27 9.24 -5.33
C PHE A 66 -1.43 9.49 -4.33
N ASN A 67 -2.61 9.89 -4.83
CA ASN A 67 -3.78 10.14 -3.98
C ASN A 67 -4.59 8.86 -3.67
N CYS A 68 -4.26 7.76 -4.32
CA CYS A 68 -4.92 6.47 -4.16
C CYS A 68 -4.24 5.63 -3.06
N LYS A 69 -5.00 4.70 -2.50
CA LYS A 69 -4.48 3.76 -1.51
C LYS A 69 -4.90 2.34 -1.84
N VAL A 70 -4.04 1.37 -1.56
CA VAL A 70 -4.42 -0.03 -1.44
C VAL A 70 -5.34 -0.16 -0.24
N LYS A 71 -6.49 -0.80 -0.44
CA LYS A 71 -7.57 -0.82 0.55
C LYS A 71 -7.19 -1.48 1.87
N LYS A 72 -6.36 -2.51 1.82
CA LYS A 72 -6.09 -3.35 2.99
C LYS A 72 -4.68 -3.93 2.96
N VAL A 73 -4.01 -3.90 4.11
CA VAL A 73 -2.83 -4.70 4.40
C VAL A 73 -3.05 -5.54 5.65
N ASP A 74 -2.55 -6.77 5.62
CA ASP A 74 -2.71 -7.80 6.63
C ASP A 74 -1.34 -8.29 7.14
N GLY A 75 -1.27 -8.82 8.36
CA GLY A 75 -0.07 -9.41 8.96
C GLY A 75 0.17 -9.02 10.43
N ASN A 76 -0.44 -7.93 10.88
CA ASN A 76 -0.32 -7.37 12.23
C ASN A 76 -1.44 -7.79 13.20
N GLN A 77 -2.36 -8.68 12.78
CA GLN A 77 -3.42 -9.22 13.65
C GLN A 77 -2.95 -9.89 14.95
N PRO A 78 -1.75 -10.53 15.02
CA PRO A 78 -1.28 -11.10 16.29
C PRO A 78 -0.93 -10.03 17.33
N GLY A 79 -0.63 -8.80 16.91
CA GLY A 79 -0.45 -7.64 17.79
C GLY A 79 -1.80 -7.11 18.27
N SER A 80 -2.42 -7.79 19.24
CA SER A 80 -3.80 -7.52 19.69
C SER A 80 -4.03 -6.12 20.27
N GLN A 81 -2.97 -5.42 20.70
CA GLN A 81 -3.04 -4.01 21.14
C GLN A 81 -2.64 -3.00 20.05
N LYS A 82 -2.63 -3.45 18.78
CA LYS A 82 -2.48 -2.65 17.56
C LYS A 82 -1.07 -2.08 17.38
N ASP A 83 -0.85 -1.45 16.22
CA ASP A 83 0.41 -0.78 15.88
C ASP A 83 0.67 0.45 16.76
N ILE A 84 1.93 0.64 17.20
CA ILE A 84 2.31 1.76 18.08
C ILE A 84 2.17 3.14 17.42
N THR A 85 2.22 3.20 16.09
CA THR A 85 2.15 4.45 15.32
C THR A 85 0.74 4.71 14.82
N THR A 86 0.04 3.68 14.30
CA THR A 86 -1.25 3.87 13.63
C THR A 86 -2.45 3.42 14.44
N MET A 87 -2.24 2.73 15.57
CA MET A 87 -3.32 2.22 16.42
C MET A 87 -4.35 1.40 15.63
N GLN A 88 -3.87 0.68 14.61
CA GLN A 88 -4.65 -0.19 13.73
C GLN A 88 -3.94 -1.55 13.55
N THR A 89 -4.73 -2.61 13.40
CA THR A 89 -4.29 -3.98 13.08
C THR A 89 -4.52 -4.32 11.61
N THR A 90 -4.94 -3.35 10.82
CA THR A 90 -5.19 -3.43 9.37
C THR A 90 -5.36 -1.99 8.93
N GLY A 91 -4.66 -1.57 7.89
CA GLY A 91 -4.72 -0.20 7.40
C GLY A 91 -4.62 -0.14 5.89
N HIS A 92 -4.50 1.07 5.38
CA HIS A 92 -4.29 1.31 3.97
C HIS A 92 -2.79 1.32 3.64
N ALA A 93 -2.42 1.08 2.38
CA ALA A 93 -1.08 1.37 1.90
C ALA A 93 -1.11 2.44 0.82
N TRP A 94 -0.20 3.39 0.89
CA TRP A 94 -0.10 4.48 -0.07
C TRP A 94 1.29 4.55 -0.65
N ALA A 95 1.36 4.86 -1.94
CA ALA A 95 2.62 4.98 -2.67
C ALA A 95 3.13 6.42 -2.59
N LEU A 96 4.43 6.58 -2.40
CA LEU A 96 5.08 7.88 -2.49
C LEU A 96 5.06 8.39 -3.94
N PRO A 97 5.18 9.70 -4.20
CA PRO A 97 5.08 10.25 -5.54
C PRO A 97 6.39 10.06 -6.33
N VAL A 98 7.13 8.97 -6.09
CA VAL A 98 8.42 8.63 -6.70
C VAL A 98 8.44 7.13 -6.98
N PRO A 99 9.03 6.65 -8.10
CA PRO A 99 9.89 7.39 -9.03
C PRO A 99 9.16 8.10 -10.18
N ALA A 100 7.87 7.82 -10.39
CA ALA A 100 7.14 8.28 -11.59
C ALA A 100 6.56 9.71 -11.47
N VAL A 101 7.41 10.68 -11.15
CA VAL A 101 7.04 12.11 -11.00
C VAL A 101 6.61 12.80 -12.30
N THR A 102 6.87 12.22 -13.47
CA THR A 102 6.61 12.87 -14.77
C THR A 102 5.26 12.48 -15.37
N VAL A 103 4.74 11.29 -15.05
CA VAL A 103 3.48 10.77 -15.60
C VAL A 103 2.39 10.91 -14.56
N HIS A 104 1.31 11.62 -14.91
CA HIS A 104 0.24 11.95 -13.97
C HIS A 104 -1.09 11.37 -14.40
N PHE A 105 -1.79 10.72 -13.47
CA PHE A 105 -3.19 10.34 -13.60
C PHE A 105 -4.01 11.20 -12.65
N GLU A 106 -5.03 11.90 -13.17
CA GLU A 106 -5.93 12.74 -12.38
C GLU A 106 -5.20 13.83 -11.56
N GLY A 107 -4.09 14.34 -12.11
CA GLY A 107 -3.28 15.39 -11.47
C GLY A 107 -2.28 14.88 -10.42
N GLY A 108 -2.23 13.57 -10.13
CA GLY A 108 -1.24 12.96 -9.25
C GLY A 108 -0.24 12.07 -10.00
N PRO A 109 1.04 12.00 -9.58
CA PRO A 109 2.00 11.05 -10.12
C PRO A 109 1.47 9.61 -10.08
N VAL A 110 1.66 8.87 -11.18
CA VAL A 110 1.21 7.48 -11.30
C VAL A 110 2.07 6.56 -10.44
N THR A 111 1.46 5.53 -9.85
CA THR A 111 2.22 4.50 -9.13
C THR A 111 2.66 3.41 -10.10
N VAL A 112 3.94 3.03 -10.03
CA VAL A 112 4.54 1.99 -10.88
C VAL A 112 5.10 0.82 -10.07
N THR A 113 5.53 -0.25 -10.72
CA THR A 113 6.29 -1.33 -10.07
C THR A 113 7.51 -0.78 -9.32
N ASN A 114 7.82 -1.33 -8.13
CA ASN A 114 8.92 -0.88 -7.24
C ASN A 114 8.77 0.54 -6.67
N ASN A 115 7.58 1.12 -6.73
CA ASN A 115 7.32 2.41 -6.09
C ASN A 115 7.40 2.26 -4.55
N PRO A 116 8.28 3.00 -3.85
CA PRO A 116 8.28 3.02 -2.40
C PRO A 116 6.96 3.60 -1.87
N GLY A 117 6.60 3.22 -0.66
CA GLY A 117 5.36 3.62 -0.02
C GLY A 117 5.37 3.30 1.45
N PHE A 118 4.31 3.72 2.14
CA PHE A 118 4.06 3.27 3.50
C PHE A 118 2.82 2.39 3.51
N ALA A 119 2.90 1.34 4.31
CA ALA A 119 1.81 0.41 4.53
C ALA A 119 1.31 0.55 5.97
N ASN A 120 0.02 0.23 6.17
CA ASN A 120 -0.69 0.43 7.43
C ASN A 120 -0.71 1.90 7.88
N SER A 121 -1.02 2.80 6.96
CA SER A 121 -1.27 4.22 7.23
C SER A 121 -2.76 4.49 7.48
N MET A 122 -3.05 5.50 8.31
CA MET A 122 -4.40 6.08 8.46
C MET A 122 -4.93 6.69 7.15
#